data_AF-A0A3D4HA93-F1
#
_entry.id   AF-A0A3D4HA93-F1
#
_cell.length_a   1.000
_cell.length_b   1.000
_cell.length_c   1.000
_cell.angle_alpha   90.00
_cell.angle_beta   90.00
_cell.angle_gamma   90.00
#
_symmetry.space_group_name_H-M   'P 1'
#
loop_
_entity.id
_entity.type
_entity.pdbx_description
1 polymer ?
#
loop_
_entity_poly.entity_id
_entity_poly.type
_entity_poly.pdbx_seq_one_letter_code
_entity_poly.pdbx_strand_id
1 'polypeptide(L)'
;DGSKGPVSRNFDWGVYPKNPDNHIDNRTVNWAIQKIASSSKEPFFVATGIYRPHMPFYAPQEWYDRYPMGQLRMPERNDEDLEDLPDAARAMLHPPSRKFMSTFEQEKLRDAFIFEKAVRGYQAAASFADYQVGRLLDALDQSGKADNTIIALWSDHGFHLGEKEHWEKFVLYEKATRIPFIIVAPGHKAGQVCRRPVSLIDLYPTLTELCKLPGPTHLEGESLVPLLRKPKSKRDPVLITYGKGNHAVRSERYRYIRYANGEEELYDLENDPNEWSNIAYLKGTKGVMKQHAKWLPLENANEIGPAN
;
A
#
# COMPACT_ATOMS: atom_id res chain seq x y z
N ASP A 1 14.19 -29.42 1.09
CA ASP A 1 15.38 -29.14 1.91
C ASP A 1 16.02 -27.82 1.47
N GLY A 2 16.53 -27.02 2.40
CA GLY A 2 17.58 -26.03 2.12
C GLY A 2 17.21 -24.76 1.34
N SER A 3 16.57 -23.81 2.02
CA SER A 3 17.06 -22.42 2.14
C SER A 3 16.06 -21.65 3.02
N LYS A 4 16.12 -21.90 4.33
CA LYS A 4 15.66 -20.89 5.28
C LYS A 4 16.66 -19.75 5.11
N GLY A 5 16.24 -18.61 4.58
CA GLY A 5 17.12 -17.46 4.56
C GLY A 5 17.39 -16.95 5.98
N PRO A 6 18.25 -15.94 6.11
CA PRO A 6 18.99 -15.69 7.35
C PRO A 6 18.16 -15.04 8.48
N VAL A 7 16.89 -14.71 8.25
CA VAL A 7 16.10 -13.83 9.14
C VAL A 7 15.04 -14.63 9.92
N SER A 8 13.90 -15.04 9.35
CA SER A 8 12.96 -15.97 10.01
C SER A 8 11.90 -16.60 9.10
N ARG A 9 10.98 -17.40 9.66
CA ARG A 9 9.87 -18.03 8.92
C ARG A 9 8.88 -16.98 8.35
N ASN A 10 8.75 -15.83 9.00
CA ASN A 10 7.76 -14.80 8.66
C ASN A 10 8.37 -13.63 7.87
N PHE A 11 9.69 -13.44 7.98
CA PHE A 11 10.47 -12.46 7.22
C PHE A 11 11.65 -13.17 6.55
N ASP A 12 11.51 -13.46 5.27
CA ASP A 12 12.55 -14.14 4.48
C ASP A 12 12.53 -13.62 3.04
N TRP A 13 13.52 -13.98 2.24
CA TRP A 13 13.58 -13.69 0.81
C TRP A 13 14.40 -14.78 0.10
N GLY A 14 14.09 -14.98 -1.18
CA GLY A 14 14.87 -15.85 -2.03
C GLY A 14 14.08 -16.43 -3.19
N VAL A 15 14.74 -17.38 -3.85
CA VAL A 15 14.21 -18.06 -5.03
C VAL A 15 13.32 -19.20 -4.58
N TYR A 16 12.01 -19.02 -4.70
CA TYR A 16 11.03 -20.00 -4.28
C TYR A 16 9.68 -19.76 -4.99
N PRO A 17 8.91 -20.84 -5.28
CA PRO A 17 9.24 -22.25 -5.16
C PRO A 17 10.15 -22.76 -6.30
N LYS A 18 10.75 -23.96 -6.11
CA LYS A 18 11.63 -24.60 -7.12
C LYS A 18 10.94 -24.77 -8.48
N ASN A 19 9.67 -25.16 -8.47
CA ASN A 19 8.83 -25.13 -9.67
C ASN A 19 7.95 -23.87 -9.64
N PRO A 20 8.15 -22.89 -10.53
CA PRO A 20 7.35 -21.67 -10.59
C PRO A 20 5.84 -21.90 -10.65
N ASP A 21 5.35 -22.99 -11.27
CA ASP A 21 3.91 -23.30 -11.34
C ASP A 21 3.27 -23.50 -9.96
N ASN A 22 4.07 -23.87 -8.96
CA ASN A 22 3.61 -24.01 -7.58
C ASN A 22 3.55 -22.68 -6.82
N HIS A 23 4.02 -21.57 -7.41
CA HIS A 23 3.92 -20.26 -6.79
C HIS A 23 2.44 -19.86 -6.64
N ILE A 24 2.07 -19.33 -5.46
CA ILE A 24 0.67 -18.98 -5.15
C ILE A 24 0.07 -18.07 -6.22
N ASP A 25 0.78 -17.01 -6.63
CA ASP A 25 0.28 -16.09 -7.66
C ASP A 25 0.16 -16.73 -9.03
N ASN A 26 1.03 -17.69 -9.39
CA ASN A 26 0.86 -18.43 -10.64
C ASN A 26 -0.43 -19.22 -10.63
N ARG A 27 -0.73 -19.93 -9.53
CA ARG A 27 -1.97 -20.68 -9.38
C ARG A 27 -3.21 -19.79 -9.39
N THR A 28 -3.16 -18.68 -8.64
CA THR A 28 -4.26 -17.70 -8.56
C THR A 28 -4.54 -17.04 -9.91
N VAL A 29 -3.50 -16.58 -10.61
CA VAL A 29 -3.65 -15.96 -11.94
C VAL A 29 -4.05 -16.98 -12.99
N ASN A 30 -3.51 -18.22 -12.97
CA ASN A 30 -3.97 -19.29 -13.87
C ASN A 30 -5.48 -19.53 -13.72
N TRP A 31 -5.98 -19.58 -12.49
CA TRP A 31 -7.40 -19.73 -12.22
C TRP A 31 -8.21 -18.54 -12.76
N ALA A 32 -7.76 -17.31 -12.52
CA ALA A 32 -8.44 -16.11 -13.01
C ALA A 32 -8.47 -16.04 -14.54
N ILE A 33 -7.37 -16.37 -15.22
CA ILE A 33 -7.28 -16.49 -16.68
C ILE A 33 -8.30 -17.50 -17.20
N GLN A 34 -8.39 -18.68 -16.58
CA GLN A 34 -9.39 -19.68 -16.96
C GLN A 34 -10.82 -19.16 -16.81
N LYS A 35 -11.11 -18.41 -15.73
CA LYS A 35 -12.43 -17.80 -15.51
C LYS A 35 -12.77 -16.71 -16.51
N ILE A 36 -11.79 -15.88 -16.89
CA ILE A 36 -11.95 -14.87 -17.93
C ILE A 36 -12.22 -15.56 -19.28
N ALA A 37 -11.44 -16.58 -19.64
CA ALA A 37 -11.58 -17.31 -20.89
C ALA A 37 -12.93 -18.07 -20.98
N SER A 38 -13.37 -18.69 -19.87
CA SER A 38 -14.63 -19.45 -19.82
C SER A 38 -15.86 -18.60 -19.49
N SER A 39 -15.71 -17.27 -19.34
CA SER A 39 -16.83 -16.39 -18.99
C SER A 39 -17.87 -16.34 -20.09
N SER A 40 -19.15 -16.33 -19.70
CA SER A 40 -20.27 -16.19 -20.62
C SER A 40 -20.38 -14.75 -21.16
N LYS A 41 -21.46 -14.45 -21.88
CA LYS A 41 -21.79 -13.08 -22.29
C LYS A 41 -22.43 -12.24 -21.18
N GLU A 42 -22.80 -12.86 -20.05
CA GLU A 42 -23.39 -12.16 -18.92
C GLU A 42 -22.35 -11.31 -18.18
N PRO A 43 -22.76 -10.22 -17.50
CA PRO A 43 -21.87 -9.44 -16.65
C PRO A 43 -21.22 -10.32 -15.58
N PHE A 44 -19.92 -10.14 -15.36
CA PHE A 44 -19.17 -10.89 -14.35
C PHE A 44 -18.23 -9.98 -13.56
N PHE A 45 -17.84 -10.45 -12.38
CA PHE A 45 -16.86 -9.81 -11.52
C PHE A 45 -15.78 -10.81 -11.14
N VAL A 46 -14.51 -10.44 -11.33
CA VAL A 46 -13.35 -11.26 -10.95
C VAL A 46 -12.43 -10.41 -10.08
N ALA A 47 -12.29 -10.82 -8.82
CA ALA A 47 -11.26 -10.29 -7.92
C ALA A 47 -10.09 -11.28 -7.87
N THR A 48 -8.90 -10.83 -8.28
CA THR A 48 -7.70 -11.65 -8.32
C THR A 48 -6.67 -11.10 -7.35
N GLY A 49 -6.51 -11.76 -6.20
CA GLY A 49 -5.53 -11.35 -5.18
C GLY A 49 -4.14 -11.87 -5.51
N ILE A 50 -3.28 -11.01 -6.04
CA ILE A 50 -1.84 -11.28 -6.16
C ILE A 50 -1.22 -11.05 -4.78
N TYR A 51 -0.59 -12.08 -4.23
CA TYR A 51 -0.04 -12.09 -2.88
C TYR A 51 1.29 -11.34 -2.78
N ARG A 52 2.13 -11.38 -3.84
CA ARG A 52 3.38 -10.62 -3.87
C ARG A 52 3.10 -9.12 -4.04
N PRO A 53 3.95 -8.24 -3.45
CA PRO A 53 5.24 -8.51 -2.83
C PRO A 53 5.17 -8.75 -1.30
N HIS A 54 4.06 -9.26 -0.73
CA HIS A 54 4.02 -9.58 0.70
C HIS A 54 5.19 -10.51 1.09
N MET A 55 5.60 -10.45 2.35
CA MET A 55 6.63 -11.32 2.92
C MET A 55 6.17 -12.79 3.04
N PRO A 56 7.08 -13.77 3.05
CA PRO A 56 8.47 -13.66 2.64
C PRO A 56 8.63 -13.31 1.15
N PHE A 57 9.64 -12.53 0.79
CA PHE A 57 9.85 -12.02 -0.58
C PHE A 57 10.37 -13.08 -1.54
N TYR A 58 9.49 -14.02 -1.88
CA TYR A 58 9.79 -15.13 -2.77
C TYR A 58 9.33 -14.85 -4.20
N ALA A 59 10.22 -15.16 -5.15
CA ALA A 59 9.94 -15.09 -6.59
C ALA A 59 10.79 -16.14 -7.33
N PRO A 60 10.41 -16.55 -8.56
CA PRO A 60 11.26 -17.37 -9.41
C PRO A 60 12.61 -16.72 -9.74
N GLN A 61 13.61 -17.53 -10.11
CA GLN A 61 15.01 -17.10 -10.32
C GLN A 61 15.15 -15.95 -11.33
N GLU A 62 14.43 -16.05 -12.45
CA GLU A 62 14.46 -15.03 -13.52
C GLU A 62 14.13 -13.61 -13.03
N TRP A 63 13.37 -13.48 -11.93
CA TRP A 63 13.02 -12.19 -11.34
C TRP A 63 14.14 -11.67 -10.44
N TYR A 64 14.84 -12.55 -9.73
CA TYR A 64 16.03 -12.21 -8.96
C TYR A 64 17.21 -11.80 -9.86
N ASP A 65 17.32 -12.38 -11.04
CA ASP A 65 18.40 -12.10 -12.00
C ASP A 65 18.33 -10.69 -12.59
N ARG A 66 17.14 -10.08 -12.61
CA ARG A 66 16.92 -8.68 -13.04
C ARG A 66 17.47 -7.64 -12.06
N TYR A 67 17.78 -8.07 -10.84
CA TYR A 67 18.21 -7.20 -9.75
C TYR A 67 19.59 -7.64 -9.24
N PRO A 68 20.67 -7.41 -10.01
CA PRO A 68 22.02 -7.71 -9.54
C PRO A 68 22.38 -6.85 -8.32
N MET A 69 23.10 -7.46 -7.37
CA MET A 69 23.62 -6.75 -6.19
C MET A 69 24.51 -5.58 -6.63
N GLY A 70 24.48 -4.48 -5.90
CA GLY A 70 25.17 -3.22 -6.19
C GLY A 70 24.47 -2.32 -7.20
N GLN A 71 23.36 -2.76 -7.82
CA GLN A 71 22.60 -2.00 -8.82
C GLN A 71 21.13 -1.81 -8.44
N LEU A 72 20.78 -2.15 -7.21
CA LEU A 72 19.41 -2.03 -6.71
C LEU A 72 19.05 -0.56 -6.52
N ARG A 73 17.77 -0.25 -6.72
CA ARG A 73 17.23 1.02 -6.23
C ARG A 73 17.01 0.93 -4.72
N MET A 74 17.99 1.37 -3.95
CA MET A 74 17.88 1.38 -2.48
C MET A 74 16.92 2.47 -2.01
N PRO A 75 16.14 2.23 -0.94
CA PRO A 75 15.34 3.28 -0.32
C PRO A 75 16.25 4.35 0.30
N GLU A 76 15.83 5.60 0.22
CA GLU A 76 16.51 6.71 0.87
C GLU A 76 16.30 6.63 2.38
N ARG A 77 17.37 6.78 3.15
CA ARG A 77 17.35 6.71 4.61
C ARG A 77 18.07 7.92 5.18
N ASN A 78 17.55 8.42 6.29
CA ASN A 78 18.17 9.45 7.10
C ASN A 78 18.41 8.85 8.50
N ASP A 79 19.64 8.92 9.00
CA ASP A 79 19.99 8.37 10.31
C ASP A 79 19.43 9.25 11.46
N GLU A 80 19.05 10.50 11.16
CA GLU A 80 18.46 11.45 12.12
C GLU A 80 16.91 11.47 12.06
N ASP A 81 16.29 10.60 11.25
CA ASP A 81 14.83 10.58 10.94
C ASP A 81 13.91 10.30 12.15
N LEU A 82 14.50 9.97 13.31
CA LEU A 82 13.78 9.68 14.55
C LEU A 82 13.93 10.77 15.62
N GLU A 83 14.83 11.74 15.41
CA GLU A 83 15.22 12.71 16.44
C GLU A 83 14.11 13.72 16.79
N ASP A 84 13.29 14.08 15.81
CA ASP A 84 12.21 15.07 15.95
C ASP A 84 10.82 14.44 16.21
N LEU A 85 10.78 13.12 16.39
CA LEU A 85 9.54 12.39 16.62
C LEU A 85 9.06 12.52 18.08
N PRO A 86 7.74 12.50 18.32
CA PRO A 86 7.18 12.33 19.66
C PRO A 86 7.36 10.89 20.18
N ASP A 87 7.14 10.68 21.48
CA ASP A 87 7.32 9.34 22.09
C ASP A 87 6.31 8.32 21.56
N ALA A 88 5.07 8.72 21.28
CA ALA A 88 4.06 7.86 20.68
C ALA A 88 4.45 7.39 19.27
N ALA A 89 5.08 8.26 18.48
CA ALA A 89 5.58 7.91 17.15
C ALA A 89 6.69 6.85 17.23
N ARG A 90 7.68 7.07 18.12
CA ARG A 90 8.76 6.10 18.38
C ARG A 90 8.20 4.76 18.87
N ALA A 91 7.22 4.79 19.78
CA ALA A 91 6.57 3.58 20.29
C ALA A 91 5.79 2.83 19.21
N MET A 92 5.18 3.53 18.23
CA MET A 92 4.50 2.91 17.10
C MET A 92 5.48 2.31 16.07
N LEU A 93 6.59 2.99 15.79
CA LEU A 93 7.66 2.48 14.93
C LEU A 93 8.35 1.26 15.56
N HIS A 94 8.52 1.27 16.89
CA HIS A 94 9.19 0.24 17.67
C HIS A 94 8.38 -0.26 18.87
N PRO A 95 7.27 -1.00 18.63
CA PRO A 95 6.45 -1.49 19.72
C PRO A 95 7.18 -2.59 20.50
N PRO A 96 6.93 -2.72 21.82
CA PRO A 96 7.58 -3.71 22.68
C PRO A 96 7.34 -5.17 22.25
N SER A 97 6.19 -5.45 21.64
CA SER A 97 5.84 -6.75 21.07
C SER A 97 5.43 -6.58 19.61
N ARG A 98 6.12 -7.31 18.72
CA ARG A 98 5.85 -7.30 17.28
C ARG A 98 5.31 -8.65 16.83
N LYS A 99 4.34 -8.61 15.91
CA LYS A 99 3.61 -9.79 15.43
C LYS A 99 4.35 -10.58 14.34
N PHE A 100 5.18 -9.90 13.53
CA PHE A 100 5.70 -10.48 12.28
C PHE A 100 7.22 -10.47 12.18
N MET A 101 7.91 -9.40 12.63
CA MET A 101 9.37 -9.43 12.85
C MET A 101 9.77 -9.27 14.31
N SER A 102 10.80 -10.01 14.73
CA SER A 102 11.42 -9.83 16.04
C SER A 102 12.42 -8.65 16.06
N THR A 103 12.80 -8.19 17.26
CA THR A 103 13.85 -7.17 17.43
C THR A 103 15.18 -7.63 16.82
N PHE A 104 15.54 -8.89 17.02
CA PHE A 104 16.75 -9.50 16.47
C PHE A 104 16.82 -9.44 14.95
N GLU A 105 15.68 -9.59 14.27
CA GLU A 105 15.60 -9.54 12.81
C GLU A 105 15.85 -8.13 12.28
N GLN A 106 15.38 -7.10 12.97
CA GLN A 106 15.67 -5.72 12.62
C GLN A 106 17.12 -5.34 12.88
N GLU A 107 17.71 -5.81 13.98
CA GLU A 107 19.14 -5.62 14.22
C GLU A 107 19.98 -6.24 13.10
N LYS A 108 19.60 -7.43 12.61
CA LYS A 108 20.24 -8.01 11.42
C LYS A 108 20.07 -7.16 10.16
N LEU A 109 18.93 -6.51 9.98
CA LEU A 109 18.68 -5.62 8.84
C LEU A 109 19.45 -4.29 8.94
N ARG A 110 20.17 -4.01 10.04
CA ARG A 110 21.16 -2.93 10.10
C ARG A 110 22.46 -3.28 9.36
N ASP A 111 22.75 -4.56 9.15
CA ASP A 111 23.84 -4.97 8.28
C ASP A 111 23.52 -4.60 6.83
N ALA A 112 24.40 -3.81 6.20
CA ALA A 112 24.16 -3.26 4.86
C ALA A 112 23.96 -4.37 3.80
N PHE A 113 24.67 -5.49 3.91
CA PHE A 113 24.57 -6.58 2.96
C PHE A 113 23.27 -7.39 3.13
N ILE A 114 22.85 -7.61 4.38
CA ILE A 114 21.55 -8.24 4.67
C ILE A 114 20.40 -7.32 4.23
N PHE A 115 20.52 -6.02 4.49
CA PHE A 115 19.55 -5.02 4.06
C PHE A 115 19.36 -5.03 2.54
N GLU A 116 20.47 -4.95 1.80
CA GLU A 116 20.47 -4.96 0.34
C GLU A 116 19.79 -6.21 -0.22
N LYS A 117 20.02 -7.38 0.39
CA LYS A 117 19.35 -8.62 -0.02
C LYS A 117 17.84 -8.60 0.23
N ALA A 118 17.38 -8.04 1.35
CA ALA A 118 15.96 -7.91 1.63
C ALA A 118 15.28 -6.97 0.61
N VAL A 119 15.91 -5.84 0.30
CA VAL A 119 15.45 -4.89 -0.73
C VAL A 119 15.42 -5.55 -2.11
N ARG A 120 16.45 -6.33 -2.47
CA ARG A 120 16.47 -7.14 -3.70
C ARG A 120 15.27 -8.07 -3.77
N GLY A 121 14.97 -8.76 -2.67
CA GLY A 121 13.86 -9.69 -2.61
C GLY A 121 12.53 -9.01 -2.86
N TYR A 122 12.29 -7.85 -2.22
CA TYR A 122 11.08 -7.06 -2.43
C TYR A 122 10.94 -6.62 -3.91
N GLN A 123 12.01 -6.09 -4.51
CA GLN A 123 11.98 -5.66 -5.92
C GLN A 123 11.73 -6.83 -6.89
N ALA A 124 12.37 -7.97 -6.66
CA ALA A 124 12.14 -9.19 -7.44
C ALA A 124 10.68 -9.68 -7.32
N ALA A 125 10.16 -9.74 -6.09
CA ALA A 125 8.77 -10.12 -5.83
C ALA A 125 7.76 -9.14 -6.44
N ALA A 126 8.05 -7.84 -6.42
CA ALA A 126 7.21 -6.81 -7.02
C ALA A 126 7.18 -6.92 -8.55
N SER A 127 8.32 -7.16 -9.21
CA SER A 127 8.34 -7.41 -10.66
C SER A 127 7.65 -8.70 -11.04
N PHE A 128 7.76 -9.75 -10.22
CA PHE A 128 6.99 -10.96 -10.45
C PHE A 128 5.48 -10.69 -10.33
N ALA A 129 5.05 -9.90 -9.35
CA ALA A 129 3.65 -9.46 -9.25
C ALA A 129 3.19 -8.67 -10.48
N ASP A 130 4.01 -7.75 -11.00
CA ASP A 130 3.73 -6.99 -12.23
C ASP A 130 3.54 -7.90 -13.45
N TYR A 131 4.38 -8.93 -13.59
CA TYR A 131 4.21 -9.95 -14.63
C TYR A 131 2.88 -10.70 -14.52
N GLN A 132 2.46 -11.01 -13.29
CA GLN A 132 1.16 -11.64 -13.06
C GLN A 132 -0.01 -10.73 -13.44
N VAL A 133 0.13 -9.40 -13.28
CA VAL A 133 -0.84 -8.43 -13.81
C VAL A 133 -0.86 -8.47 -15.35
N GLY A 134 0.30 -8.45 -16.00
CA GLY A 134 0.40 -8.52 -17.47
C GLY A 134 -0.34 -9.73 -18.05
N ARG A 135 -0.17 -10.90 -17.43
CA ARG A 135 -0.86 -12.13 -17.87
C ARG A 135 -2.38 -12.06 -17.75
N LEU A 136 -2.92 -11.35 -16.77
CA LEU A 136 -4.37 -11.13 -16.65
C LEU A 136 -4.87 -10.20 -17.75
N LEU A 137 -4.10 -9.15 -18.07
CA LEU A 137 -4.42 -8.22 -19.15
C LEU A 137 -4.40 -8.93 -20.51
N ASP A 138 -3.37 -9.74 -20.79
CA ASP A 138 -3.28 -10.54 -22.01
C ASP A 138 -4.48 -11.48 -22.18
N ALA A 139 -4.90 -12.14 -21.10
CA ALA A 139 -6.08 -13.01 -21.12
C ALA A 139 -7.38 -12.24 -21.32
N LEU A 140 -7.50 -11.04 -20.76
CA LEU A 140 -8.64 -10.17 -20.97
C LEU A 140 -8.73 -9.71 -22.43
N ASP A 141 -7.61 -9.30 -23.02
CA ASP A 141 -7.53 -8.89 -24.44
C ASP A 141 -7.92 -10.04 -25.36
N GLN A 142 -7.37 -11.24 -25.12
CA GLN A 142 -7.70 -12.45 -25.88
C GLN A 142 -9.15 -12.89 -25.73
N SER A 143 -9.83 -12.52 -24.64
CA SER A 143 -11.23 -12.87 -24.41
C SER A 143 -12.22 -12.07 -25.28
N GLY A 144 -11.76 -11.00 -25.93
CA GLY A 144 -12.61 -10.08 -26.69
C GLY A 144 -13.52 -9.20 -25.82
N LYS A 145 -13.27 -9.12 -24.51
CA LYS A 145 -14.10 -8.37 -23.54
C LYS A 145 -13.44 -7.10 -23.00
N ALA A 146 -12.20 -6.81 -23.39
CA ALA A 146 -11.41 -5.69 -22.87
C ALA A 146 -12.13 -4.33 -22.99
N ASP A 147 -12.71 -4.04 -24.16
CA ASP A 147 -13.39 -2.76 -24.44
C ASP A 147 -14.60 -2.47 -23.54
N ASN A 148 -15.16 -3.49 -22.90
CA ASN A 148 -16.32 -3.39 -22.00
C ASN A 148 -15.99 -3.81 -20.56
N THR A 149 -14.72 -3.77 -20.18
CA THR A 149 -14.28 -4.17 -18.84
C THR A 149 -13.75 -2.98 -18.04
N ILE A 150 -14.24 -2.83 -16.81
CA ILE A 150 -13.62 -1.94 -15.82
C ILE A 150 -12.49 -2.71 -15.14
N ILE A 151 -11.30 -2.13 -15.12
CA ILE A 151 -10.13 -2.67 -14.44
C ILE A 151 -9.82 -1.75 -13.26
N ALA A 152 -9.75 -2.32 -12.06
CA ALA A 152 -9.22 -1.64 -10.90
C ALA A 152 -7.99 -2.43 -10.40
N LEU A 153 -6.86 -1.74 -10.24
CA LEU A 153 -5.62 -2.29 -9.66
C LEU A 153 -5.28 -1.45 -8.43
N TRP A 154 -5.19 -2.10 -7.28
CA TRP A 154 -4.83 -1.46 -6.02
C TRP A 154 -4.04 -2.39 -5.11
N SER A 155 -3.40 -1.83 -4.09
CA SER A 155 -2.81 -2.57 -2.98
C SER A 155 -3.63 -2.32 -1.70
N ASP A 156 -3.61 -3.25 -0.75
CA ASP A 156 -4.29 -3.10 0.54
C ASP A 156 -3.57 -2.12 1.48
N HIS A 157 -2.23 -2.05 1.40
CA HIS A 157 -1.41 -1.10 2.12
C HIS A 157 -0.04 -0.89 1.45
N GLY A 158 0.68 0.16 1.85
CA GLY A 158 2.09 0.36 1.49
C GLY A 158 3.04 -0.51 2.32
N PHE A 159 4.34 -0.25 2.27
CA PHE A 159 5.34 -1.02 3.02
C PHE A 159 6.61 -0.20 3.22
N HIS A 160 7.13 -0.14 4.45
CA HIS A 160 8.46 0.39 4.73
C HIS A 160 9.51 -0.68 4.47
N LEU A 161 10.57 -0.30 3.76
CA LEU A 161 11.76 -1.12 3.50
C LEU A 161 12.98 -0.50 4.20
N GLY A 162 12.83 -0.10 5.46
CA GLY A 162 13.89 0.50 6.26
C GLY A 162 13.80 2.02 6.42
N GLU A 163 12.89 2.70 5.72
CA GLU A 163 12.57 4.11 5.99
C GLU A 163 12.06 4.29 7.44
N LYS A 164 12.45 5.37 8.12
CA LYS A 164 12.20 5.62 9.56
C LYS A 164 12.66 4.46 10.48
N GLU A 165 13.78 3.82 10.15
CA GLU A 165 14.27 2.58 10.79
C GLU A 165 13.20 1.49 10.94
N HIS A 166 12.17 1.52 10.10
CA HIS A 166 11.01 0.66 10.22
C HIS A 166 10.85 -0.22 8.99
N TRP A 167 10.21 -1.34 9.22
CA TRP A 167 9.85 -2.34 8.22
C TRP A 167 8.42 -2.76 8.52
N GLU A 168 7.67 -3.16 7.49
CA GLU A 168 6.22 -3.42 7.55
C GLU A 168 5.36 -2.17 7.34
N LYS A 169 4.13 -2.18 7.86
CA LYS A 169 3.03 -1.28 7.49
C LYS A 169 2.23 -0.77 8.68
N PHE A 170 2.65 -1.12 9.90
CA PHE A 170 1.89 -0.92 11.13
C PHE A 170 2.09 0.49 11.70
N VAL A 171 1.99 1.49 10.83
CA VAL A 171 2.30 2.89 11.09
C VAL A 171 1.43 3.80 10.25
N LEU A 172 1.42 5.08 10.60
CA LEU A 172 0.58 6.11 9.99
C LEU A 172 1.31 6.98 8.95
N TYR A 173 2.47 6.55 8.44
CA TYR A 173 3.31 7.31 7.49
C TYR A 173 2.94 7.04 6.01
N GLU A 174 3.35 7.92 5.11
CA GLU A 174 3.05 7.86 3.67
C GLU A 174 3.50 6.55 3.04
N LYS A 175 4.69 6.06 3.38
CA LYS A 175 5.22 4.80 2.85
C LYS A 175 4.36 3.58 3.18
N ALA A 176 3.68 3.57 4.32
CA ALA A 176 2.79 2.48 4.73
C ALA A 176 1.34 2.64 4.24
N THR A 177 0.90 3.84 3.88
CA THR A 177 -0.52 4.09 3.60
C THR A 177 -0.81 4.60 2.19
N ARG A 178 0.20 5.02 1.43
CA ARG A 178 0.07 5.35 0.01
C ARG A 178 0.33 4.11 -0.84
N ILE A 179 -0.63 3.82 -1.71
CA ILE A 179 -0.66 2.61 -2.55
C ILE A 179 -0.68 2.96 -4.04
N PRO A 180 -0.30 2.02 -4.94
CA PRO A 180 -0.78 2.08 -6.31
C PRO A 180 -2.31 1.98 -6.32
N PHE A 181 -2.97 2.83 -7.10
CA PHE A 181 -4.42 2.83 -7.27
C PHE A 181 -4.77 3.31 -8.68
N ILE A 182 -5.15 2.38 -9.55
CA ILE A 182 -5.41 2.60 -10.97
C ILE A 182 -6.82 2.12 -11.29
N ILE A 183 -7.58 2.95 -12.00
CA ILE A 183 -8.88 2.59 -12.56
C ILE A 183 -8.86 2.86 -14.06
N VAL A 184 -9.15 1.84 -14.85
CA VAL A 184 -9.43 1.93 -16.29
C VAL A 184 -10.90 1.59 -16.48
N ALA A 185 -11.65 2.49 -17.11
CA ALA A 185 -13.09 2.31 -17.30
C ALA A 185 -13.49 2.68 -18.73
N PRO A 186 -14.37 1.90 -19.39
CA PRO A 186 -14.90 2.24 -20.70
C PRO A 186 -15.54 3.62 -20.73
N GLY A 187 -15.27 4.40 -21.78
CA GLY A 187 -15.80 5.76 -21.94
C GLY A 187 -15.09 6.85 -21.13
N HIS A 188 -14.02 6.51 -20.40
CA HIS A 188 -13.17 7.48 -19.70
C HIS A 188 -11.81 7.66 -20.40
N LYS A 189 -11.20 8.84 -20.23
CA LYS A 189 -9.94 9.17 -20.90
C LYS A 189 -8.77 8.43 -20.23
N ALA A 190 -7.99 7.70 -21.03
CA ALA A 190 -6.79 7.02 -20.57
C ALA A 190 -5.62 7.98 -20.25
N GLY A 191 -4.66 7.51 -19.46
CA GLY A 191 -3.39 8.21 -19.19
C GLY A 191 -3.52 9.45 -18.29
N GLN A 192 -4.64 9.61 -17.58
CA GLN A 192 -4.81 10.71 -16.64
C GLN A 192 -4.15 10.42 -15.30
N VAL A 193 -3.55 11.44 -14.69
CA VAL A 193 -2.98 11.37 -13.34
C VAL A 193 -3.79 12.27 -12.41
N CYS A 194 -4.27 11.70 -11.31
CA CYS A 194 -4.96 12.40 -10.22
C CYS A 194 -4.03 12.50 -9.01
N ARG A 195 -3.87 13.70 -8.46
CA ARG A 195 -3.07 13.94 -7.23
C ARG A 195 -3.94 14.20 -6.00
N ARG A 196 -5.26 14.07 -6.12
CA ARG A 196 -6.18 14.19 -4.99
C ARG A 196 -6.05 12.97 -4.09
N PRO A 197 -6.07 13.13 -2.75
CA PRO A 197 -6.12 11.98 -1.85
C PRO A 197 -7.45 11.23 -2.06
N VAL A 198 -7.37 9.91 -2.14
CA VAL A 198 -8.53 9.01 -2.26
C VAL A 198 -8.34 7.84 -1.30
N SER A 199 -9.42 7.16 -0.93
CA SER A 199 -9.41 6.04 0.00
C SER A 199 -9.86 4.74 -0.66
N LEU A 200 -9.44 3.59 -0.13
CA LEU A 200 -9.92 2.29 -0.58
C LEU A 200 -11.44 2.14 -0.42
N ILE A 201 -12.05 2.82 0.56
CA ILE A 201 -13.51 2.81 0.75
C ILE A 201 -14.27 3.51 -0.40
N ASP A 202 -13.57 4.34 -1.19
CA ASP A 202 -14.13 5.01 -2.37
C ASP A 202 -14.30 4.03 -3.55
N LEU A 203 -13.62 2.87 -3.54
CA LEU A 203 -13.68 1.92 -4.65
C LEU A 203 -15.07 1.31 -4.83
N TYR A 204 -15.73 0.90 -3.74
CA TYR A 204 -17.07 0.30 -3.83
C TYR A 204 -18.11 1.23 -4.47
N PRO A 205 -18.32 2.48 -4.00
CA PRO A 205 -19.27 3.40 -4.64
C PRO A 205 -18.86 3.79 -6.06
N THR A 206 -17.55 3.78 -6.37
CA THR A 206 -17.06 4.02 -7.74
C THR A 206 -17.50 2.89 -8.69
N LEU A 207 -17.31 1.63 -8.27
CA LEU A 207 -17.67 0.48 -9.10
C LEU A 207 -19.18 0.38 -9.30
N THR A 208 -20.00 0.66 -8.27
CA THR A 208 -21.46 0.67 -8.44
C THR A 208 -21.92 1.75 -9.41
N GLU A 209 -21.36 2.96 -9.34
CA GLU A 209 -21.68 4.04 -10.29
C GLU A 209 -21.25 3.68 -11.72
N LEU A 210 -20.02 3.17 -11.91
CA LEU A 210 -19.53 2.78 -13.24
C LEU A 210 -20.36 1.64 -13.84
N CYS A 211 -20.82 0.69 -13.02
CA CYS A 211 -21.70 -0.39 -13.43
C CYS A 211 -23.18 0.01 -13.54
N LYS A 212 -23.53 1.28 -13.24
CA LYS A 212 -24.92 1.78 -13.20
C LYS A 212 -25.83 0.99 -12.28
N LEU A 213 -25.28 0.51 -11.17
CA LEU A 213 -26.01 -0.21 -10.13
C LEU A 213 -26.47 0.77 -9.03
N PRO A 214 -27.57 0.47 -8.32
CA PRO A 214 -27.92 1.22 -7.12
C PRO A 214 -26.79 1.09 -6.09
N GLY A 215 -26.19 2.22 -5.71
CA GLY A 215 -25.16 2.27 -4.67
C GLY A 215 -25.77 2.23 -3.26
N PRO A 216 -25.07 1.66 -2.27
CA PRO A 216 -25.55 1.72 -0.89
C PRO A 216 -25.49 3.17 -0.38
N THR A 217 -26.53 3.60 0.35
CA THR A 217 -26.64 4.98 0.87
C THR A 217 -25.91 5.21 2.19
N HIS A 218 -25.41 4.15 2.82
CA HIS A 218 -24.76 4.18 4.14
C HIS A 218 -23.22 4.23 4.07
N LEU A 219 -22.65 4.37 2.86
CA LEU A 219 -21.21 4.38 2.69
C LEU A 219 -20.61 5.73 3.09
N GLU A 220 -19.47 5.69 3.75
CA GLU A 220 -18.65 6.89 4.03
C GLU A 220 -17.71 7.23 2.86
N GLY A 221 -17.46 6.28 1.96
CA GLY A 221 -16.69 6.49 0.74
C GLY A 221 -17.48 7.24 -0.32
N GLU A 222 -16.77 7.99 -1.15
CA GLU A 222 -17.35 8.76 -2.26
C GLU A 222 -16.91 8.18 -3.60
N SER A 223 -17.79 8.19 -4.59
CA SER A 223 -17.42 7.74 -5.94
C SER A 223 -16.32 8.62 -6.55
N LEU A 224 -15.35 7.98 -7.19
CA LEU A 224 -14.23 8.60 -7.88
C LEU A 224 -14.53 8.93 -9.34
N VAL A 225 -15.73 8.62 -9.86
CA VAL A 225 -16.13 8.96 -11.24
C VAL A 225 -15.94 10.46 -11.58
N PRO A 226 -16.23 11.42 -10.67
CA PRO A 226 -15.90 12.82 -10.92
C PRO A 226 -14.40 13.08 -11.16
N LEU A 227 -13.52 12.33 -10.50
CA LEU A 227 -12.06 12.41 -10.68
C LEU A 227 -11.61 11.70 -11.96
N LEU A 228 -12.28 10.62 -12.38
CA LEU A 228 -12.05 9.99 -13.69
C LEU A 228 -12.41 10.90 -14.87
N ARG A 229 -13.33 11.85 -14.68
CA ARG A 229 -13.68 12.85 -15.72
C ARG A 229 -12.78 14.09 -15.61
N LYS A 230 -12.52 14.54 -14.39
CA LYS A 230 -11.74 15.75 -14.10
C LYS A 230 -10.80 15.49 -12.91
N PRO A 231 -9.55 15.07 -13.15
CA PRO A 231 -8.58 14.71 -12.09
C PRO A 231 -8.22 15.84 -11.12
N LYS A 232 -8.58 17.09 -11.44
CA LYS A 232 -8.35 18.27 -10.61
C LYS A 232 -9.57 18.68 -9.76
N SER A 233 -10.69 17.95 -9.82
CA SER A 233 -11.87 18.24 -9.00
C SER A 233 -11.49 18.30 -7.52
N LYS A 234 -12.19 19.15 -6.76
CA LYS A 234 -11.93 19.29 -5.32
C LYS A 234 -12.27 17.97 -4.64
N ARG A 235 -11.47 17.59 -3.66
CA ARG A 235 -11.66 16.41 -2.81
C ARG A 235 -11.24 16.78 -1.40
N ASP A 236 -11.93 16.21 -0.43
CA ASP A 236 -11.58 16.38 0.97
C ASP A 236 -10.39 15.50 1.35
N PRO A 237 -9.70 15.80 2.46
CA PRO A 237 -8.64 14.94 2.98
C PRO A 237 -9.12 13.52 3.31
N VAL A 238 -8.20 12.56 3.26
CA VAL A 238 -8.45 11.17 3.63
C VAL A 238 -8.01 10.92 5.07
N LEU A 239 -8.86 10.23 5.84
CA LEU A 239 -8.55 9.74 7.19
C LEU A 239 -7.94 8.33 7.11
N ILE A 240 -6.90 8.10 7.89
CA ILE A 240 -6.27 6.80 8.12
C ILE A 240 -6.23 6.55 9.61
N THR A 241 -6.50 5.31 10.04
CA THR A 241 -6.52 4.91 11.45
C THR A 241 -5.67 3.66 11.65
N TYR A 242 -4.88 3.63 12.73
CA TYR A 242 -4.14 2.44 13.15
C TYR A 242 -4.25 2.24 14.67
N GLY A 243 -5.03 1.24 15.07
CA GLY A 243 -5.44 1.08 16.47
C GLY A 243 -6.34 2.21 16.95
N LYS A 244 -6.83 2.10 18.18
CA LYS A 244 -7.75 3.09 18.75
C LYS A 244 -7.05 4.43 19.00
N GLY A 245 -7.61 5.52 18.48
CA GLY A 245 -7.20 6.89 18.79
C GLY A 245 -5.94 7.38 18.07
N ASN A 246 -5.31 6.57 17.21
CA ASN A 246 -4.20 7.05 16.37
C ASN A 246 -4.68 7.23 14.93
N HIS A 247 -4.52 8.44 14.42
CA HIS A 247 -5.04 8.82 13.12
C HIS A 247 -4.04 9.66 12.32
N ALA A 248 -4.07 9.49 11.01
CA ALA A 248 -3.51 10.44 10.07
C ALA A 248 -4.60 11.05 9.19
N VAL A 249 -4.45 12.32 8.83
CA VAL A 249 -5.27 13.02 7.85
C VAL A 249 -4.35 13.47 6.72
N ARG A 250 -4.60 12.96 5.51
CA ARG A 250 -3.82 13.26 4.30
C ARG A 250 -4.61 14.18 3.38
N SER A 251 -4.18 15.44 3.26
CA SER A 251 -4.67 16.37 2.23
C SER A 251 -3.85 16.22 0.93
N GLU A 252 -3.92 17.16 -0.01
CA GLU A 252 -3.05 17.14 -1.20
C GLU A 252 -1.58 17.38 -0.84
N ARG A 253 -1.31 18.33 0.06
CA ARG A 253 0.05 18.75 0.41
C ARG A 253 0.53 18.18 1.74
N TYR A 254 -0.32 18.16 2.75
CA TYR A 254 0.11 17.82 4.10
C TYR A 254 -0.36 16.44 4.53
N ARG A 255 0.42 15.82 5.41
CA ARG A 255 -0.02 14.75 6.29
C ARG A 255 0.05 15.24 7.72
N TYR A 256 -1.05 15.08 8.44
CA TYR A 256 -1.15 15.42 9.85
C TYR A 256 -1.45 14.15 10.64
N ILE A 257 -0.68 13.86 11.68
CA ILE A 257 -0.85 12.68 12.54
C ILE A 257 -1.20 13.14 13.94
N ARG A 258 -2.18 12.50 14.58
CA ARG A 258 -2.47 12.65 16.00
C ARG A 258 -2.55 11.27 16.64
N TYR A 259 -1.78 11.09 17.70
CA TYR A 259 -1.72 9.88 18.50
C TYR A 259 -2.77 9.88 19.60
N ALA A 260 -3.04 8.69 20.15
CA ALA A 260 -4.03 8.50 21.21
C ALA A 260 -3.71 9.30 22.50
N ASN A 261 -2.44 9.59 22.76
CA ASN A 261 -1.99 10.42 23.88
C ASN A 261 -2.04 11.93 23.59
N GLY A 262 -2.47 12.33 22.39
CA GLY A 262 -2.57 13.72 21.97
C GLY A 262 -1.28 14.31 21.38
N GLU A 263 -0.19 13.56 21.27
CA GLU A 263 0.98 13.99 20.52
C GLU A 263 0.66 14.09 19.02
N GLU A 264 1.36 14.98 18.32
CA GLU A 264 1.02 15.40 16.96
C GLU A 264 2.26 15.46 16.08
N GLU A 265 2.08 15.15 14.80
CA GLU A 265 3.07 15.38 13.75
C GLU A 265 2.43 16.07 12.55
N LEU A 266 3.23 16.82 11.79
CA LEU A 266 2.82 17.43 10.54
C LEU A 266 3.97 17.36 9.54
N TYR A 267 3.68 16.88 8.33
CA TYR A 267 4.63 16.76 7.23
C TYR A 267 4.14 17.52 6.00
N ASP A 268 5.04 18.28 5.37
CA ASP A 268 4.81 18.99 4.11
C ASP A 268 5.32 18.15 2.93
N LEU A 269 4.46 17.30 2.38
CA LEU A 269 4.84 16.30 1.36
C LEU A 269 5.11 16.89 -0.03
N GLU A 270 4.95 18.20 -0.21
CA GLU A 270 5.41 18.91 -1.40
C GLU A 270 6.93 19.18 -1.33
N ASN A 271 7.44 19.55 -0.15
CA ASN A 271 8.85 19.91 0.06
C ASN A 271 9.66 18.80 0.74
N ASP A 272 9.00 17.92 1.48
CA ASP A 272 9.56 16.79 2.22
C ASP A 272 8.75 15.51 1.89
N PRO A 273 8.94 14.93 0.70
CA PRO A 273 8.19 13.74 0.28
C PRO A 273 8.54 12.46 1.06
N ASN A 274 9.62 12.49 1.86
CA ASN A 274 10.10 11.36 2.65
C ASN A 274 9.70 11.44 4.12
N GLU A 275 9.01 12.51 4.55
CA GLU A 275 8.56 12.73 5.93
C GLU A 275 9.73 12.80 6.93
N TRP A 276 10.85 13.40 6.55
CA TRP A 276 12.03 13.55 7.41
C TRP A 276 11.96 14.70 8.41
N SER A 277 11.01 15.62 8.24
CA SER A 277 10.90 16.80 9.12
C SER A 277 9.49 16.99 9.64
N ASN A 278 9.30 16.69 10.93
CA ASN A 278 8.10 16.98 11.68
C ASN A 278 8.00 18.49 11.97
N ILE A 279 7.17 19.19 11.21
CA ILE A 279 6.98 20.64 11.31
C ILE A 279 5.86 21.06 12.28
N ALA A 280 5.26 20.12 13.03
CA ALA A 280 4.12 20.40 13.90
C ALA A 280 4.34 21.57 14.86
N TYR A 281 5.57 21.71 15.38
CA TYR A 281 5.90 22.70 16.41
C TYR A 281 6.52 24.00 15.86
N LEU A 282 6.65 24.13 14.54
CA LEU A 282 7.15 25.34 13.91
C LEU A 282 6.13 26.48 13.92
N LYS A 283 6.61 27.73 13.89
CA LYS A 283 5.74 28.91 13.81
C LYS A 283 4.98 28.91 12.48
N GLY A 284 3.65 29.04 12.54
CA GLY A 284 2.78 29.16 11.36
C GLY A 284 2.02 27.90 10.96
N THR A 285 2.34 26.73 11.54
CA THR A 285 1.71 25.44 11.18
C THR A 285 0.38 25.17 11.89
N LYS A 286 0.11 25.83 13.02
CA LYS A 286 -1.12 25.67 13.81
C LYS A 286 -2.41 25.81 12.99
N GLY A 287 -2.43 26.70 12.00
CA GLY A 287 -3.59 26.87 11.11
C GLY A 287 -3.87 25.62 10.28
N VAL A 288 -2.82 25.02 9.71
CA VAL A 288 -2.89 23.79 8.92
C VAL A 288 -3.31 22.61 9.80
N MET A 289 -2.70 22.46 10.98
CA MET A 289 -3.05 21.39 11.93
C MET A 289 -4.52 21.50 12.36
N LYS A 290 -5.00 22.71 12.69
CA LYS A 290 -6.41 22.93 13.04
C LYS A 290 -7.37 22.61 11.89
N GLN A 291 -6.97 22.83 10.64
CA GLN A 291 -7.78 22.45 9.47
C GLN A 291 -7.85 20.93 9.31
N HIS A 292 -6.74 20.21 9.52
CA HIS A 292 -6.70 18.76 9.42
C HIS A 292 -7.41 18.08 10.60
N ALA A 293 -7.25 18.61 11.82
CA ALA A 293 -7.88 18.06 13.02
C ALA A 293 -9.41 18.03 12.98
N LYS A 294 -10.06 18.79 12.09
CA LYS A 294 -11.51 18.74 11.85
C LYS A 294 -11.98 17.41 11.24
N TRP A 295 -11.08 16.69 10.58
CA TRP A 295 -11.35 15.41 9.93
C TRP A 295 -11.09 14.22 10.84
N LEU A 296 -10.60 14.46 12.06
CA LEU A 296 -10.46 13.41 13.05
C LEU A 296 -11.84 13.00 13.58
N PRO A 297 -12.04 11.71 13.88
CA PRO A 297 -13.30 11.25 14.45
C PRO A 297 -13.53 11.91 15.81
N LEU A 298 -14.76 12.36 16.05
CA LEU A 298 -15.19 12.87 17.35
C LEU A 298 -15.29 11.73 18.37
N GLU A 299 -15.67 10.55 17.91
CA GLU A 299 -15.80 9.34 18.71
C GLU A 299 -14.96 8.21 18.12
N ASN A 300 -14.09 7.64 18.95
CA ASN A 300 -13.24 6.51 18.59
C ASN A 300 -13.88 5.20 19.05
N ALA A 301 -14.33 4.38 18.10
CA ALA A 301 -14.86 3.06 18.40
C ALA A 301 -13.82 2.19 19.12
N ASN A 302 -14.28 1.28 19.97
CA ASN A 302 -13.39 0.28 20.58
C ASN A 302 -12.85 -0.65 19.50
N GLU A 303 -11.62 -1.14 19.69
CA GLU A 303 -11.08 -2.19 18.84
C GLU A 303 -11.94 -3.43 18.95
N ILE A 304 -12.41 -3.93 17.81
CA ILE A 304 -13.05 -5.23 17.74
C ILE A 304 -11.91 -6.25 17.62
N GLY A 305 -11.55 -6.86 18.75
CA GLY A 305 -10.59 -7.98 18.75
C GLY A 305 -11.12 -9.17 17.93
N PRO A 306 -10.29 -10.20 17.68
CA PRO A 306 -10.85 -11.47 17.23
C PRO A 306 -11.93 -11.88 18.23
N ALA A 307 -13.12 -12.26 17.74
CA ALA A 307 -14.12 -12.85 18.62
C ALA A 307 -13.45 -13.98 19.41
N ASN A 308 -13.49 -13.90 20.74
CA ASN A 308 -13.11 -15.01 21.60
C ASN A 308 -13.95 -16.25 21.26
#